data_AF-A0A411E0C3-F1
#
_entry.id   AF-A0A411E0C3-F1
#
_cell.length_a   1.000
_cell.length_b   1.000
_cell.length_c   1.000
_cell.angle_alpha   90.00
_cell.angle_beta   90.00
_cell.angle_gamma   90.00
#
_symmetry.space_group_name_H-M   'P 1'
#
loop_
_entity.id
_entity.type
_entity.pdbx_description
1 polymer ?
#
loop_
_entity_poly.entity_id
_entity_poly.type
_entity_poly.pdbx_seq_one_letter_code
_entity_poly.pdbx_strand_id
1 'polypeptide(L)'
;HPLAKIVNDSFIDLPAPSNISAWWNFGSLLGVCLILQIATGLFLAMHYTSDTATAFSSVTHICRDVNYGWIIRYMHANGASMFFICLFMHVGRGLYYGSYVFMETWNIGIILLLATMATA
;
A
#
# COMPACT_ATOMS: atom_id res chain seq x y z
N HIS A 1 6.48 -0.64 -29.48
CA HIS A 1 5.78 -1.78 -28.85
C HIS A 1 4.68 -1.24 -27.94
N PRO A 2 3.41 -1.67 -28.07
CA PRO A 2 2.27 -1.08 -27.33
C PRO A 2 2.45 -1.07 -25.81
N LEU A 3 2.89 -2.18 -25.21
CA LEU A 3 3.15 -2.23 -23.75
C LEU A 3 4.30 -1.32 -23.32
N ALA A 4 5.36 -1.26 -24.13
CA ALA A 4 6.53 -0.44 -23.79
C ALA A 4 6.18 1.04 -23.85
N LYS A 5 5.27 1.44 -24.75
CA LYS A 5 4.79 2.82 -24.85
C LYS A 5 4.09 3.28 -23.57
N ILE A 6 3.21 2.45 -23.00
CA ILE A 6 2.51 2.78 -21.74
C ILE A 6 3.53 2.99 -20.60
N VAL A 7 4.51 2.10 -20.49
CA VAL A 7 5.58 2.22 -19.47
C VAL A 7 6.41 3.47 -19.71
N ASN A 8 6.79 3.74 -20.96
CA ASN A 8 7.60 4.91 -21.29
C ASN A 8 6.89 6.21 -20.91
N ASP A 9 5.65 6.37 -21.37
CA ASP A 9 4.88 7.62 -21.23
C ASP A 9 4.48 7.89 -19.76
N SER A 10 4.40 6.87 -18.91
CA SER A 10 3.98 7.00 -17.50
C SER A 10 5.13 6.90 -16.48
N PHE A 11 6.30 6.38 -16.86
CA PHE A 11 7.35 6.03 -15.92
C PHE A 11 8.76 6.49 -16.32
N ILE A 12 9.06 6.59 -17.61
CA ILE A 12 10.42 6.93 -18.10
C ILE A 12 10.49 8.37 -18.58
N ASP A 13 9.70 8.69 -19.61
CA ASP A 13 9.69 10.02 -20.24
C ASP A 13 8.51 10.89 -19.76
N LEU A 14 8.01 10.61 -18.56
CA LEU A 14 6.95 11.40 -17.94
C LEU A 14 7.48 12.82 -17.63
N PRO A 15 6.87 13.90 -18.17
CA PRO A 15 7.26 15.25 -17.82
C PRO A 15 6.85 15.57 -16.38
N ALA A 16 7.83 15.71 -15.49
CA ALA A 16 7.61 16.08 -14.09
C ALA A 16 8.12 17.51 -13.81
N PRO A 17 7.43 18.31 -12.97
CA PRO A 17 7.95 19.59 -12.52
C PRO A 17 9.27 19.42 -11.77
N SER A 18 10.26 20.27 -12.05
CA SER A 18 11.61 20.16 -11.46
C SER A 18 11.68 20.50 -9.97
N ASN A 19 10.65 21.14 -9.42
CA ASN A 19 10.61 21.66 -8.06
C ASN A 19 9.66 20.87 -7.14
N ILE A 20 9.26 19.65 -7.49
CA ILE A 20 8.51 18.78 -6.57
C ILE A 20 9.36 18.44 -5.34
N SER A 21 8.78 18.57 -4.16
CA SER A 21 9.45 18.32 -2.89
C SER A 21 9.31 16.87 -2.44
N ALA A 22 9.94 16.50 -1.31
CA ALA A 22 9.87 15.15 -0.76
C ALA A 22 8.43 14.64 -0.52
N TRP A 23 7.47 15.55 -0.34
CA TRP A 23 6.05 15.22 -0.17
C TRP A 23 5.42 14.51 -1.38
N TRP A 24 6.00 14.63 -2.58
CA TRP A 24 5.53 13.90 -3.76
C TRP A 24 5.88 12.41 -3.75
N ASN A 25 6.83 11.98 -2.90
CA ASN A 25 7.22 10.56 -2.79
C ASN A 25 6.12 9.69 -2.17
N PHE A 26 5.19 10.24 -1.40
CA PHE A 26 4.16 9.43 -0.75
C PHE A 26 3.24 8.71 -1.74
N GLY A 27 3.12 9.17 -2.99
CA GLY A 27 2.37 8.44 -4.02
C GLY A 27 3.02 7.10 -4.40
N SER A 28 4.34 7.10 -4.67
CA SER A 28 5.07 5.87 -5.00
C SER A 28 5.20 4.95 -3.78
N LEU A 29 5.41 5.52 -2.58
CA LEU A 29 5.45 4.74 -1.34
C LEU A 29 4.13 4.02 -1.07
N LEU A 30 2.97 4.61 -1.38
CA LEU A 30 1.68 3.91 -1.29
C LEU A 30 1.61 2.72 -2.24
N GLY A 31 2.12 2.85 -3.47
CA GLY A 31 2.23 1.74 -4.41
C GLY A 31 3.11 0.60 -3.87
N VAL A 32 4.25 0.94 -3.26
CA VAL A 32 5.14 -0.04 -2.61
C VAL A 32 4.46 -0.70 -1.41
N CYS A 33 3.76 0.07 -0.58
CA CYS A 33 3.00 -0.46 0.57
C CYS A 33 1.95 -1.46 0.08
N LEU A 34 1.20 -1.15 -0.98
CA LEU A 34 0.19 -2.04 -1.54
C LEU A 34 0.81 -3.37 -2.03
N ILE A 35 1.89 -3.31 -2.80
CA ILE A 35 2.58 -4.52 -3.28
C ILE A 35 3.08 -5.36 -2.09
N LEU A 36 3.68 -4.71 -1.08
CA LEU A 36 4.17 -5.38 0.13
C LEU A 36 3.01 -6.05 0.89
N GLN A 37 1.88 -5.38 1.08
CA GLN A 37 0.71 -5.94 1.77
C GLN A 37 0.11 -7.12 1.00
N ILE A 38 -0.04 -7.02 -0.33
CA ILE A 38 -0.55 -8.13 -1.15
C ILE A 38 0.38 -9.33 -1.09
N ALA A 39 1.68 -9.13 -1.27
CA ALA A 39 2.65 -10.21 -1.24
C ALA A 39 2.67 -10.90 0.14
N THR A 40 2.89 -10.13 1.21
CA THR A 40 2.93 -10.69 2.58
C THR A 40 1.61 -11.32 2.98
N GLY A 41 0.48 -10.68 2.66
CA GLY A 41 -0.86 -11.19 2.95
C GLY A 41 -1.15 -12.51 2.26
N LEU A 42 -0.73 -12.66 0.99
CA LEU A 42 -0.85 -13.91 0.25
C LEU A 42 -0.06 -15.04 0.92
N PHE A 43 1.18 -14.80 1.32
CA PHE A 43 1.98 -15.80 2.04
C PHE A 43 1.39 -16.18 3.41
N LEU A 44 0.82 -15.20 4.15
CA LEU A 44 0.12 -15.49 5.39
C LEU A 44 -1.14 -16.33 5.16
N ALA A 45 -1.90 -16.02 4.11
CA ALA A 45 -3.14 -16.73 3.77
C ALA A 45 -2.90 -18.20 3.44
N MET A 46 -1.73 -18.57 2.91
CA MET A 46 -1.37 -19.98 2.65
C MET A 46 -1.27 -20.83 3.92
N HIS A 47 -1.11 -20.22 5.09
CA HIS A 47 -0.93 -20.89 6.38
C HIS A 47 -1.99 -20.55 7.43
N TYR A 48 -2.89 -19.61 7.12
CA TYR A 48 -3.96 -19.17 8.01
C TYR A 48 -5.20 -20.04 7.86
N THR A 49 -5.90 -20.30 8.96
CA THR A 49 -7.22 -20.95 8.98
C THR A 49 -8.28 -19.97 9.50
N SER A 50 -9.40 -19.82 8.77
CA SER A 50 -10.45 -18.86 9.12
C SER A 50 -11.49 -19.37 10.11
N ASP A 51 -11.41 -20.65 10.51
CA ASP A 51 -12.30 -21.24 11.51
C ASP A 51 -12.03 -20.67 12.91
N THR A 52 -13.08 -20.30 13.64
CA THR A 52 -12.97 -19.58 14.92
C THR A 52 -12.25 -20.39 16.01
N ALA A 53 -12.25 -21.72 15.94
CA ALA A 53 -11.52 -22.55 16.89
C ALA A 53 -10.01 -22.62 16.60
N THR A 54 -9.59 -22.30 15.38
CA THR A 54 -8.18 -22.44 14.92
C THR A 54 -7.52 -21.15 14.44
N ALA A 55 -8.27 -20.05 14.30
CA ALA A 55 -7.75 -18.79 13.78
C ALA A 55 -6.57 -18.24 14.59
N PHE A 56 -6.65 -18.26 15.93
CA PHE A 56 -5.54 -17.79 16.77
C PHE A 56 -4.34 -18.74 16.70
N SER A 57 -4.58 -20.05 16.80
CA SER A 57 -3.49 -21.04 16.80
C SER A 57 -2.75 -21.07 15.46
N SER A 58 -3.44 -20.91 14.33
CA SER A 58 -2.79 -20.82 13.01
C SER A 58 -1.87 -19.61 12.88
N VAL A 59 -2.23 -18.44 13.42
CA VAL A 59 -1.33 -17.27 13.48
C VAL A 59 -0.10 -17.56 14.36
N THR A 60 -0.26 -18.26 15.48
CA THR A 60 0.89 -18.65 16.31
C THR A 60 1.80 -19.66 15.62
N HIS A 61 1.22 -20.61 14.87
CA HIS A 61 1.94 -21.56 14.03
C HIS A 61 2.75 -20.85 12.93
N ILE A 62 2.16 -19.85 12.26
CA ILE A 62 2.89 -19.00 11.30
C ILE A 62 4.13 -18.37 11.95
N CYS A 63 3.99 -17.82 13.15
CA CYS A 63 5.11 -17.11 13.79
C CYS A 63 6.20 -18.04 14.33
N ARG A 64 5.87 -19.29 14.69
CA ARG A 64 6.80 -20.21 15.38
C ARG A 64 7.36 -21.30 14.48
N ASP A 65 6.54 -21.81 13.57
CA ASP A 65 6.81 -23.07 12.89
C ASP A 65 6.98 -22.90 11.37
N VAL A 66 6.46 -21.80 10.78
CA VAL A 66 6.69 -21.46 9.37
C VAL A 66 8.02 -20.71 9.21
N ASN A 67 8.85 -21.15 8.26
CA ASN A 67 10.13 -20.52 7.94
C ASN A 67 9.96 -19.02 7.64
N TYR A 68 10.64 -18.16 8.42
CA TYR A 68 10.51 -16.69 8.35
C TYR A 68 9.08 -16.15 8.53
N GLY A 69 8.12 -16.97 8.99
CA GLY A 69 6.72 -16.56 9.12
C GLY A 69 6.54 -15.42 10.12
N TRP A 70 7.38 -15.34 11.17
CA TRP A 70 7.39 -14.20 12.08
C TRP A 70 7.71 -12.88 11.37
N ILE A 71 8.74 -12.85 10.49
CA ILE A 71 9.11 -11.65 9.74
C ILE A 71 7.95 -11.24 8.84
N ILE A 72 7.40 -12.19 8.08
CA ILE A 72 6.30 -11.92 7.14
C ILE A 72 5.08 -11.38 7.90
N ARG A 73 4.74 -11.98 9.05
CA ARG A 73 3.61 -11.55 9.88
C ARG A 73 3.82 -10.14 10.42
N TYR A 74 4.99 -9.83 10.95
CA TYR A 74 5.26 -8.50 11.49
C TYR A 74 5.44 -7.45 10.39
N MET A 75 5.94 -7.83 9.22
CA MET A 75 6.02 -6.96 8.05
C MET A 75 4.62 -6.61 7.53
N HIS A 76 3.69 -7.57 7.47
CA HIS A 76 2.30 -7.31 7.10
C HIS A 76 1.58 -6.40 8.12
N ALA A 77 1.79 -6.67 9.42
CA ALA A 77 1.15 -5.89 10.49
C ALA A 77 1.68 -4.44 10.57
N ASN A 78 3.00 -4.26 10.61
CA ASN A 78 3.59 -2.91 10.64
C ASN A 78 3.47 -2.21 9.28
N GLY A 79 3.44 -2.98 8.18
CA GLY A 79 3.21 -2.48 6.83
C GLY A 79 1.85 -1.81 6.70
N ALA A 80 0.81 -2.32 7.36
CA ALA A 80 -0.50 -1.66 7.44
C ALA A 80 -0.40 -0.28 8.12
N SER A 81 0.32 -0.15 9.24
CA SER A 81 0.54 1.15 9.89
C SER A 81 1.32 2.11 8.99
N MET A 82 2.36 1.64 8.31
CA MET A 82 3.12 2.45 7.34
C MET A 82 2.23 2.90 6.17
N PHE A 83 1.30 2.06 5.72
CA PHE A 83 0.32 2.41 4.69
C PHE A 83 -0.50 3.62 5.15
N PHE A 84 -1.05 3.61 6.37
CA PHE A 84 -1.82 4.75 6.89
C PHE A 84 -0.99 6.00 7.10
N ILE A 85 0.26 5.88 7.57
CA ILE A 85 1.18 7.02 7.66
C ILE A 85 1.37 7.64 6.26
N CYS A 86 1.65 6.83 5.25
CA CYS A 86 1.77 7.28 3.86
C CYS A 86 0.48 7.92 3.35
N LEU A 87 -0.69 7.35 3.64
CA LEU A 87 -1.99 7.88 3.23
C LEU A 87 -2.23 9.26 3.82
N PHE A 88 -2.08 9.42 5.13
CA PHE A 88 -2.32 10.69 5.80
C PHE A 88 -1.34 11.76 5.34
N MET A 89 -0.07 11.43 5.14
CA MET A 89 0.92 12.35 4.57
C MET A 89 0.60 12.72 3.13
N HIS A 90 0.13 11.76 2.31
CA HIS A 90 -0.28 11.99 0.93
C HIS A 90 -1.50 12.92 0.81
N VAL A 91 -2.51 12.70 1.66
CA VAL A 91 -3.71 13.54 1.77
C VAL A 91 -3.34 14.93 2.28
N GLY A 92 -2.53 15.01 3.36
CA GLY A 92 -2.07 16.27 3.93
C GLY A 92 -1.30 17.14 2.92
N ARG A 93 -0.42 16.52 2.11
CA ARG A 93 0.22 17.18 0.97
C ARG A 93 -0.84 17.73 0.00
N GLY A 94 -1.83 16.92 -0.36
CA GLY A 94 -2.87 17.32 -1.32
C GLY A 94 -3.71 18.51 -0.84
N LEU A 95 -3.98 18.60 0.46
CA LEU A 95 -4.63 19.75 1.09
C LEU A 95 -3.73 20.99 1.07
N TYR A 96 -2.47 20.85 1.50
CA TYR A 96 -1.54 21.98 1.63
C TYR A 96 -1.22 22.65 0.28
N TYR A 97 -0.99 21.86 -0.77
CA TYR A 97 -0.66 22.37 -2.11
C TYR A 97 -1.88 22.54 -3.04
N GLY A 98 -3.10 22.41 -2.53
CA GLY A 98 -4.31 22.60 -3.33
C GLY A 98 -4.51 21.55 -4.44
N SER A 99 -3.90 20.35 -4.31
CA SER A 99 -3.98 19.31 -5.34
C SER A 99 -5.39 18.72 -5.49
N TYR A 100 -6.30 18.96 -4.54
CA TYR A 100 -7.71 18.59 -4.62
C TYR A 100 -8.47 19.26 -5.78
N VAL A 101 -7.90 20.30 -6.42
CA VAL A 101 -8.45 20.90 -7.64
C VAL A 101 -8.48 19.91 -8.81
N PHE A 102 -7.62 18.88 -8.79
CA PHE A 102 -7.73 17.74 -9.71
C PHE A 102 -8.85 16.79 -9.25
N MET A 103 -10.09 17.23 -9.42
CA MET A 103 -11.30 16.63 -8.82
C MET A 103 -11.42 15.11 -9.03
N GLU A 104 -11.20 14.62 -10.26
CA GLU A 104 -11.29 13.19 -10.53
C GLU A 104 -10.22 12.39 -9.78
N THR A 105 -8.97 12.88 -9.79
CA THR A 105 -7.87 12.25 -9.04
C THR A 105 -8.12 12.28 -7.53
N TRP A 106 -8.65 13.39 -7.04
CA TRP A 106 -8.97 13.56 -5.62
C TRP A 106 -10.12 12.63 -5.17
N ASN A 107 -11.19 12.55 -5.94
CA ASN A 107 -12.34 11.69 -5.64
C ASN A 107 -11.96 10.21 -5.67
N ILE A 108 -11.15 9.78 -6.64
CA ILE A 108 -10.57 8.42 -6.65
C ILE A 108 -9.70 8.22 -5.40
N GLY A 109 -8.91 9.22 -5.00
CA GLY A 109 -8.13 9.19 -3.76
C GLY A 109 -8.98 8.98 -2.50
N ILE A 110 -10.15 9.61 -2.41
CA ILE A 110 -11.10 9.40 -1.31
C ILE A 110 -11.63 7.96 -1.31
N ILE A 111 -12.01 7.44 -2.48
CA ILE A 111 -12.46 6.05 -2.61
C ILE A 111 -11.36 5.08 -2.18
N LEU A 112 -10.11 5.31 -2.61
CA LEU A 112 -8.95 4.49 -2.22
C LEU A 112 -8.68 4.54 -0.72
N LEU A 113 -8.82 5.72 -0.09
CA LEU A 113 -8.71 5.87 1.36
C LEU A 113 -9.77 5.02 2.07
N LEU A 114 -11.05 5.15 1.69
CA LEU A 114 -12.14 4.40 2.29
C LEU A 114 -12.01 2.89 2.06
N ALA A 115 -11.58 2.47 0.87
CA ALA A 115 -11.31 1.06 0.57
C ALA A 115 -10.17 0.51 1.44
N THR A 116 -9.12 1.29 1.66
CA THR A 116 -8.00 0.89 2.53
C THR A 116 -8.45 0.81 3.99
N MET A 117 -9.29 1.74 4.45
CA MET A 117 -9.91 1.71 5.78
C MET A 117 -10.80 0.50 6.00
N ALA A 118 -11.57 0.08 5.00
CA ALA A 118 -12.39 -1.12 5.09
C ALA A 118 -11.58 -2.42 5.09
N THR A 119 -10.37 -2.38 4.52
CA THR A 119 -9.49 -3.56 4.38
C THR A 119 -8.66 -3.83 5.64
N ALA A 120 -8.23 -2.78 6.35
CA ALA A 120 -7.36 -2.87 7.51
C ALA A 120 -8.12 -3.12 8.82
#